data_AF-A0A499UV65-F1
#
_entry.id   AF-A0A499UV65-F1
#
_cell.length_a   1.000
_cell.length_b   1.000
_cell.length_c   1.000
_cell.angle_alpha   90.00
_cell.angle_beta   90.00
_cell.angle_gamma   90.00
#
_symmetry.space_group_name_H-M   'P 1'
#
loop_
_entity.id
_entity.type
_entity.pdbx_description
1 polymer ?
#
loop_
_entity_poly.entity_id
_entity_poly.type
_entity_poly.pdbx_seq_one_letter_code
_entity_poly.pdbx_strand_id
1 'polypeptide(L)'
;MAFERRWRDWRRWVARHHAVYHLGTTDARVLASYERARRRLGHKPAGGVVGTAQLQSAFLRTGYNDAYWDPAAQALAAYLHGDPEPLIALAEPDPAQAADDENGNAVYTAVECNDAPWPRTWATWNRDNTALARRAPFETWDNVAMNLPCAFWPLKPGRPLDVGHLEAVGPRTGRVALPPVLLLSAERDAATPYAGAKELWHRLAGSSLVTERKAGTHGVWGGPNDCVNRHVDTYLLTGRTPGRSASCAPRPEPAPLPAPAPLPESGKQPAAIPGTP
;
A
#
# COMPACT_ATOMS: atom_id res chain seq x y z
N MET A 1 6.24 -10.38 2.43
CA MET A 1 7.65 -9.90 2.49
C MET A 1 7.79 -8.39 2.31
N ALA A 2 7.12 -7.78 1.32
CA ALA A 2 7.26 -6.35 1.07
C ALA A 2 6.60 -5.50 2.17
N PHE A 3 5.36 -5.82 2.57
CA PHE A 3 4.71 -5.23 3.74
C PHE A 3 5.50 -5.45 5.04
N GLU A 4 6.06 -6.64 5.29
CA GLU A 4 6.91 -6.89 6.46
C GLU A 4 8.12 -5.94 6.53
N ARG A 5 8.75 -5.66 5.38
CA ARG A 5 9.86 -4.71 5.29
C ARG A 5 9.39 -3.29 5.62
N ARG A 6 8.24 -2.87 5.09
CA ARG A 6 7.67 -1.53 5.36
C ARG A 6 7.19 -1.38 6.80
N TRP A 7 6.61 -2.43 7.36
CA TRP A 7 6.29 -2.53 8.78
C TRP A 7 7.53 -2.35 9.66
N ARG A 8 8.64 -2.98 9.29
CA ARG A 8 9.92 -2.79 9.98
C ARG A 8 10.45 -1.36 9.84
N ASP A 9 10.22 -0.68 8.73
CA ASP A 9 10.61 0.72 8.56
C ASP A 9 9.89 1.64 9.52
N TRP A 10 8.56 1.51 9.58
CA TRP A 10 7.75 2.25 10.53
C TRP A 10 8.24 2.01 11.96
N ARG A 11 8.45 0.74 12.35
CA ARG A 11 8.96 0.40 13.70
C ARG A 11 10.34 1.01 13.98
N ARG A 12 11.24 1.03 13.01
CA ARG A 12 12.57 1.67 13.15
C ARG A 12 12.46 3.18 13.26
N TRP A 13 11.56 3.79 12.51
CA TRP A 13 11.30 5.22 12.60
C TRP A 13 10.72 5.59 13.97
N VAL A 14 9.70 4.87 14.45
CA VAL A 14 9.14 5.06 15.81
C VAL A 14 10.23 4.90 16.88
N ALA A 15 11.11 3.89 16.74
CA ALA A 15 12.19 3.66 17.69
C ALA A 15 13.20 4.82 17.76
N ARG A 16 13.52 5.46 16.62
CA ARG A 16 14.36 6.67 16.60
C ARG A 16 13.68 7.87 17.28
N HIS A 17 12.36 7.90 17.30
CA HIS A 17 11.53 8.93 17.94
C HIS A 17 10.98 8.47 19.30
N HIS A 18 11.69 7.57 20.00
CA HIS A 18 11.27 7.04 21.29
C HIS A 18 10.98 8.12 22.33
N ALA A 19 11.71 9.24 22.31
CA ALA A 19 11.50 10.37 23.22
C ALA A 19 10.11 11.01 23.10
N VAL A 20 9.40 10.79 21.97
CA VAL A 20 8.03 11.27 21.75
C VAL A 20 7.02 10.19 22.11
N TYR A 21 7.17 8.98 21.57
CA TYR A 21 6.13 7.97 21.65
C TYR A 21 6.26 7.02 22.85
N HIS A 22 7.45 6.89 23.43
CA HIS A 22 7.77 5.95 24.49
C HIS A 22 7.44 4.47 24.20
N LEU A 23 7.31 4.09 22.91
CA LEU A 23 6.94 2.73 22.46
C LEU A 23 8.09 1.71 22.47
N GLY A 24 9.31 2.16 22.77
CA GLY A 24 10.55 1.37 22.78
C GLY A 24 11.64 1.95 21.88
N THR A 25 12.91 1.75 22.26
CA THR A 25 14.10 2.27 21.55
C THR A 25 14.62 1.39 20.42
N THR A 26 13.97 0.25 20.14
CA THR A 26 14.35 -0.67 19.06
C THR A 26 13.13 -1.15 18.31
N ASP A 27 13.30 -1.60 17.07
CA ASP A 27 12.19 -2.10 16.25
C ASP A 27 11.48 -3.29 16.91
N ALA A 28 12.23 -4.16 17.62
CA ALA A 28 11.67 -5.28 18.38
C ALA A 28 10.83 -4.82 19.58
N ARG A 29 11.24 -3.74 20.29
CA ARG A 29 10.47 -3.19 21.41
C ARG A 29 9.18 -2.51 20.92
N VAL A 30 9.23 -1.80 19.79
CA VAL A 30 8.03 -1.23 19.17
C VAL A 30 7.07 -2.34 18.73
N LEU A 31 7.59 -3.43 18.15
CA LEU A 31 6.76 -4.61 17.84
C LEU A 31 6.10 -5.19 19.10
N ALA A 32 6.84 -5.33 20.19
CA ALA A 32 6.28 -5.83 21.46
C ALA A 32 5.17 -4.91 22.02
N SER A 33 5.27 -3.60 21.78
CA SER A 33 4.22 -2.63 22.12
C SER A 33 2.98 -2.79 21.25
N TYR A 34 3.12 -2.93 19.93
CA TYR A 34 2.01 -3.27 19.02
C TYR A 34 1.31 -4.57 19.45
N GLU A 35 2.09 -5.63 19.72
CA GLU A 35 1.58 -6.93 20.16
C GLU A 35 0.86 -6.88 21.51
N ARG A 36 1.33 -6.03 22.43
CA ARG A 36 0.63 -5.78 23.69
C ARG A 36 -0.72 -5.11 23.45
N ALA A 37 -0.79 -4.13 22.55
CA ALA A 37 -2.06 -3.50 22.20
C ALA A 37 -3.01 -4.50 21.55
N ARG A 38 -2.53 -5.28 20.57
CA ARG A 38 -3.30 -6.33 19.90
C ARG A 38 -3.89 -7.33 20.89
N ARG A 39 -3.10 -7.81 21.87
CA ARG A 39 -3.62 -8.70 22.92
C ARG A 39 -4.69 -8.05 23.79
N ARG A 40 -4.50 -6.80 24.23
CA ARG A 40 -5.50 -6.07 25.03
C ARG A 40 -6.83 -5.92 24.26
N LEU A 41 -6.76 -5.53 22.99
CA LEU A 41 -7.94 -5.38 22.12
C LEU A 41 -8.62 -6.71 21.82
N GLY A 42 -7.86 -7.80 21.73
CA GLY A 42 -8.43 -9.15 21.59
C GLY A 42 -9.22 -9.62 22.81
N HIS A 43 -8.95 -9.07 24.00
CA HIS A 43 -9.76 -9.32 25.20
C HIS A 43 -10.90 -8.31 25.38
N LYS A 44 -10.63 -7.03 25.11
CA LYS A 44 -11.59 -5.93 25.25
C LYS A 44 -11.38 -4.92 24.12
N PRO A 45 -12.27 -4.92 23.11
CA PRO A 45 -12.24 -3.91 22.05
C PRO A 45 -12.32 -2.49 22.61
N ALA A 46 -11.54 -1.57 22.06
CA ALA A 46 -11.64 -0.14 22.40
C ALA A 46 -12.94 0.42 21.81
N GLY A 47 -13.68 1.22 22.59
CA GLY A 47 -15.01 1.70 22.20
C GLY A 47 -16.06 0.59 22.00
N GLY A 48 -15.75 -0.68 22.34
CA GLY A 48 -16.60 -1.83 22.03
C GLY A 48 -16.54 -2.29 20.56
N VAL A 49 -15.81 -1.58 19.69
CA VAL A 49 -15.76 -1.84 18.24
C VAL A 49 -14.34 -2.17 17.75
N VAL A 50 -13.33 -1.42 18.19
CA VAL A 50 -11.96 -1.56 17.68
C VAL A 50 -11.29 -2.78 18.31
N GLY A 51 -11.26 -3.88 17.56
CA GLY A 51 -10.60 -5.13 17.92
C GLY A 51 -9.27 -5.35 17.20
N THR A 52 -8.82 -6.61 17.13
CA THR A 52 -7.54 -6.96 16.47
C THR A 52 -7.55 -6.72 14.97
N ALA A 53 -8.69 -6.94 14.30
CA ALA A 53 -8.84 -6.73 12.86
C ALA A 53 -8.80 -5.23 12.50
N GLN A 54 -9.50 -4.39 13.26
CA GLN A 54 -9.46 -2.93 13.09
C GLN A 54 -8.06 -2.37 13.35
N LEU A 55 -7.38 -2.86 14.40
CA LEU A 55 -5.98 -2.50 14.65
C LEU A 55 -5.10 -2.87 13.45
N GLN A 56 -5.20 -4.10 12.95
CA GLN A 56 -4.39 -4.56 11.82
C GLN A 56 -4.65 -3.72 10.56
N SER A 57 -5.93 -3.51 10.20
CA SER A 57 -6.32 -2.67 9.06
C SER A 57 -5.77 -1.24 9.19
N ALA A 58 -5.88 -0.65 10.38
CA ALA A 58 -5.36 0.69 10.62
C ALA A 58 -3.83 0.77 10.46
N PHE A 59 -3.09 -0.23 10.93
CA PHE A 59 -1.63 -0.25 10.89
C PHE A 59 -1.08 -0.71 9.53
N LEU A 60 -1.85 -1.47 8.74
CA LEU A 60 -1.52 -1.80 7.36
C LEU A 60 -1.27 -0.54 6.51
N ARG A 61 -2.01 0.54 6.77
CA ARG A 61 -1.83 1.85 6.11
C ARG A 61 -0.41 2.42 6.24
N THR A 62 0.31 2.13 7.34
CA THR A 62 1.72 2.51 7.51
C THR A 62 2.65 1.83 6.49
N GLY A 63 2.24 0.66 5.99
CA GLY A 63 2.91 -0.07 4.91
C GLY A 63 2.71 0.58 3.55
N TYR A 64 1.57 1.24 3.34
CA TYR A 64 1.19 1.93 2.11
C TYR A 64 1.77 3.35 2.01
N ASN A 65 1.74 4.14 3.10
CA ASN A 65 2.12 5.55 3.02
C ASN A 65 2.74 6.06 4.33
N ASP A 66 3.86 6.77 4.18
CA ASP A 66 4.57 7.44 5.27
C ASP A 66 3.69 8.45 6.03
N ALA A 67 2.66 9.02 5.40
CA ALA A 67 1.73 9.95 6.05
C ALA A 67 0.99 9.35 7.26
N TYR A 68 0.85 8.02 7.33
CA TYR A 68 0.21 7.35 8.46
C TYR A 68 1.17 7.04 9.61
N TRP A 69 2.47 7.31 9.46
CA TRP A 69 3.48 6.86 10.43
C TRP A 69 3.33 7.53 11.79
N ASP A 70 3.26 8.87 11.82
CA ASP A 70 3.10 9.64 13.05
C ASP A 70 1.71 9.39 13.70
N PRO A 71 0.58 9.50 12.99
CA PRO A 71 -0.74 9.24 13.58
C PRO A 71 -0.86 7.83 14.20
N ALA A 72 -0.35 6.79 13.52
CA ALA A 72 -0.36 5.43 14.05
C ALA A 72 0.51 5.28 15.31
N ALA A 73 1.67 5.96 15.35
CA ALA A 73 2.56 5.94 16.51
C ALA A 73 1.94 6.66 17.72
N GLN A 74 1.32 7.83 17.49
CA GLN A 74 0.59 8.56 18.54
C GLN A 74 -0.58 7.74 19.08
N ALA A 75 -1.40 7.15 18.21
CA ALA A 75 -2.55 6.34 18.60
C ALA A 75 -2.14 5.11 19.42
N LEU A 76 -1.06 4.42 19.02
CA LEU A 76 -0.54 3.28 19.78
C LEU A 76 -0.01 3.71 21.16
N ALA A 77 0.73 4.83 21.22
CA ALA A 77 1.29 5.35 22.46
C ALA A 77 0.18 5.76 23.44
N ALA A 78 -0.80 6.55 22.98
CA ALA A 78 -1.94 6.97 23.78
C ALA A 78 -2.71 5.76 24.35
N TYR A 79 -3.03 4.79 23.50
CA TYR A 79 -3.74 3.58 23.92
C TYR A 79 -2.98 2.79 24.99
N LEU A 80 -1.66 2.66 24.85
CA LEU A 80 -0.85 1.94 25.84
C LEU A 80 -0.68 2.71 27.16
N HIS A 81 -0.79 4.03 27.12
CA HIS A 81 -0.79 4.92 28.29
C HIS A 81 -2.18 5.14 28.92
N GLY A 82 -3.23 4.53 28.37
CA GLY A 82 -4.56 4.48 28.97
C GLY A 82 -5.60 5.38 28.32
N ASP A 83 -5.27 6.08 27.23
CA ASP A 83 -6.20 6.87 26.43
C ASP A 83 -6.56 6.13 25.13
N PRO A 84 -7.75 5.52 25.02
CA PRO A 84 -8.15 4.79 23.83
C PRO A 84 -8.63 5.68 22.68
N GLU A 85 -8.96 6.95 22.92
CA GLU A 85 -9.67 7.80 21.96
C GLU A 85 -8.90 7.99 20.65
N PRO A 86 -7.58 8.25 20.64
CA PRO A 86 -6.85 8.39 19.38
C PRO A 86 -6.81 7.11 18.54
N LEU A 87 -6.83 5.94 19.19
CA LEU A 87 -6.88 4.66 18.47
C LEU A 87 -8.27 4.37 17.93
N ILE A 88 -9.33 4.74 18.67
CA ILE A 88 -10.72 4.64 18.20
C ILE A 88 -10.89 5.52 16.96
N ALA A 89 -10.53 6.81 17.05
CA ALA A 89 -10.62 7.74 15.92
C ALA A 89 -9.80 7.28 14.70
N LEU A 90 -8.68 6.59 14.90
CA LEU A 90 -7.87 6.05 13.82
C LEU A 90 -8.50 4.82 13.16
N ALA A 91 -9.09 3.90 13.94
CA ALA A 91 -9.35 2.52 13.51
C ALA A 91 -10.84 2.12 13.51
N GLU A 92 -11.73 2.93 14.05
CA GLU A 92 -13.16 2.67 14.03
C GLU A 92 -13.70 2.76 12.58
N PRO A 93 -14.43 1.73 12.11
CA PRO A 93 -15.09 1.80 10.81
C PRO A 93 -16.14 2.90 10.79
N ASP A 94 -16.21 3.66 9.70
CA ASP A 94 -17.25 4.67 9.50
C ASP A 94 -18.49 4.02 8.87
N PRO A 95 -19.64 3.96 9.57
CA PRO A 95 -20.87 3.39 9.02
C PRO A 95 -21.33 4.10 7.73
N ALA A 96 -20.98 5.38 7.53
CA ALA A 96 -21.31 6.11 6.32
C ALA A 96 -20.54 5.60 5.08
N GLN A 97 -19.35 5.01 5.27
CA GLN A 97 -18.52 4.44 4.21
C GLN A 97 -18.78 2.95 3.97
N ALA A 98 -19.48 2.26 4.88
CA ALA A 98 -19.63 0.81 4.84
C ALA A 98 -20.20 0.25 3.52
N ALA A 99 -21.16 0.96 2.90
CA ALA A 99 -21.73 0.54 1.62
C ALA A 99 -20.72 0.68 0.47
N ASP A 100 -19.95 1.77 0.45
CA ASP A 100 -18.93 2.02 -0.57
C ASP A 100 -17.75 1.05 -0.41
N ASP A 101 -17.33 0.78 0.83
CA ASP A 101 -16.30 -0.21 1.15
C ASP A 101 -16.69 -1.61 0.69
N GLU A 102 -17.94 -2.03 0.96
CA GLU A 102 -18.44 -3.35 0.52
C GLU A 102 -18.50 -3.44 -1.01
N ASN A 103 -18.98 -2.39 -1.69
CA ASN A 103 -18.97 -2.33 -3.15
C ASN A 103 -17.53 -2.39 -3.70
N GLY A 104 -16.60 -1.68 -3.08
CA GLY A 104 -15.17 -1.73 -3.42
C GLY A 104 -14.60 -3.13 -3.29
N ASN A 105 -14.88 -3.83 -2.19
CA ASN A 105 -14.44 -5.21 -1.95
C ASN A 105 -15.04 -6.20 -2.95
N ALA A 106 -16.33 -6.03 -3.28
CA ALA A 106 -17.01 -6.86 -4.27
C ALA A 106 -16.38 -6.70 -5.67
N VAL A 107 -16.11 -5.46 -6.09
CA VAL A 107 -15.45 -5.17 -7.37
C VAL A 107 -14.02 -5.69 -7.38
N TYR A 108 -13.25 -5.44 -6.32
CA TYR A 108 -11.88 -5.96 -6.18
C TYR A 108 -11.86 -7.48 -6.36
N THR A 109 -12.72 -8.20 -5.62
CA THR A 109 -12.81 -9.66 -5.71
C THR A 109 -13.19 -10.11 -7.12
N ALA A 110 -14.20 -9.48 -7.72
CA ALA A 110 -14.64 -9.85 -9.06
C ALA A 110 -13.55 -9.62 -10.12
N VAL A 111 -12.79 -8.53 -10.05
CA VAL A 111 -11.72 -8.23 -11.02
C VAL A 111 -10.53 -9.15 -10.82
N GLU A 112 -9.98 -9.20 -9.60
CA GLU A 112 -8.76 -9.98 -9.30
C GLU A 112 -8.93 -11.47 -9.60
N CYS A 113 -10.10 -12.04 -9.28
CA CYS A 113 -10.36 -13.46 -9.55
C CYS A 113 -10.58 -13.76 -11.04
N ASN A 114 -10.80 -12.74 -11.89
CA ASN A 114 -10.97 -12.89 -13.33
C ASN A 114 -9.73 -12.47 -14.14
N ASP A 115 -8.83 -11.64 -13.62
CA ASP A 115 -7.69 -11.11 -14.40
C ASP A 115 -6.53 -12.11 -14.58
N ALA A 116 -6.34 -13.01 -13.61
CA ALA A 116 -5.23 -13.95 -13.60
C ALA A 116 -5.58 -15.31 -12.98
N PRO A 117 -4.84 -16.38 -13.31
CA PRO A 117 -5.02 -17.68 -12.68
C PRO A 117 -4.57 -17.68 -11.22
N TRP A 118 -5.44 -18.17 -10.33
CA TRP A 118 -5.16 -18.37 -8.90
C TRP A 118 -5.02 -19.87 -8.55
N PRO A 119 -4.22 -20.22 -7.52
CA PRO A 119 -4.21 -21.59 -7.00
C PRO A 119 -5.60 -22.01 -6.52
N ARG A 120 -6.07 -23.18 -6.99
CA ARG A 120 -7.45 -23.65 -6.74
C ARG A 120 -7.60 -24.61 -5.56
N THR A 121 -6.51 -24.89 -4.84
CA THR A 121 -6.50 -25.86 -3.73
C THR A 121 -6.04 -25.21 -2.43
N TRP A 122 -6.83 -25.37 -1.37
CA TRP A 122 -6.46 -24.90 -0.03
C TRP A 122 -5.08 -25.39 0.42
N ALA A 123 -4.70 -26.63 0.07
CA ALA A 123 -3.39 -27.18 0.42
C ALA A 123 -2.22 -26.31 -0.07
N THR A 124 -2.33 -25.71 -1.27
CA THR A 124 -1.31 -24.81 -1.82
C THR A 124 -1.25 -23.52 -1.00
N TRP A 125 -2.40 -22.87 -0.80
CA TRP A 125 -2.52 -21.66 0.00
C TRP A 125 -1.96 -21.85 1.41
N ASN A 126 -2.36 -22.92 2.11
CA ASN A 126 -1.93 -23.20 3.46
C ASN A 126 -0.41 -23.44 3.54
N ARG A 127 0.15 -24.27 2.66
CA ARG A 127 1.58 -24.58 2.64
C ARG A 127 2.41 -23.31 2.40
N ASP A 128 2.09 -22.57 1.35
CA ASP A 128 2.91 -21.45 0.88
C ASP A 128 2.80 -20.27 1.86
N ASN A 129 1.60 -19.98 2.37
CA ASN A 129 1.40 -18.89 3.32
C ASN A 129 1.85 -19.24 4.74
N THR A 130 1.79 -20.50 5.18
CA THR A 130 2.44 -20.92 6.44
C THR A 130 3.95 -20.72 6.38
N ALA A 131 4.58 -21.08 5.25
CA ALA A 131 6.01 -20.86 5.06
C ALA A 131 6.36 -19.37 5.01
N LEU A 132 5.54 -18.56 4.34
CA LEU A 132 5.70 -17.11 4.23
C LEU A 132 5.52 -16.41 5.58
N ALA A 133 4.52 -16.80 6.37
CA ALA A 133 4.20 -16.19 7.66
C ALA A 133 5.34 -16.34 8.69
N ARG A 134 6.19 -17.37 8.57
CA ARG A 134 7.40 -17.50 9.42
C ARG A 134 8.41 -16.37 9.20
N ARG A 135 8.40 -15.73 8.04
CA ARG A 135 9.37 -14.69 7.64
C ARG A 135 8.74 -13.32 7.48
N ALA A 136 7.44 -13.27 7.18
CA ALA A 136 6.70 -12.04 6.93
C ALA A 136 5.29 -12.09 7.55
N PRO A 137 5.18 -12.29 8.88
CA PRO A 137 3.90 -12.51 9.53
C PRO A 137 2.92 -11.34 9.41
N PHE A 138 3.42 -10.10 9.29
CA PHE A 138 2.60 -8.90 9.49
C PHE A 138 1.31 -8.87 8.68
N GLU A 139 1.33 -9.28 7.40
CA GLU A 139 0.18 -9.16 6.49
C GLU A 139 -0.14 -10.47 5.76
N THR A 140 0.57 -11.57 6.06
CA THR A 140 0.45 -12.79 5.26
C THR A 140 -0.96 -13.38 5.29
N TRP A 141 -1.54 -13.56 6.48
CA TRP A 141 -2.83 -14.25 6.59
C TRP A 141 -4.03 -13.31 6.34
N ASP A 142 -3.89 -12.02 6.65
CA ASP A 142 -4.93 -11.04 6.33
C ASP A 142 -5.04 -10.85 4.81
N ASN A 143 -3.91 -10.82 4.09
CA ASN A 143 -3.92 -10.84 2.63
C ASN A 143 -4.51 -12.13 2.05
N VAL A 144 -4.29 -13.29 2.70
CA VAL A 144 -4.97 -14.54 2.30
C VAL A 144 -6.47 -14.41 2.50
N ALA A 145 -6.94 -13.89 3.63
CA ALA A 145 -8.38 -13.72 3.89
C ALA A 145 -9.07 -12.90 2.78
N MET A 146 -8.39 -11.85 2.30
CA MET A 146 -8.87 -10.98 1.22
C MET A 146 -8.90 -11.68 -0.16
N ASN A 147 -7.94 -12.55 -0.48
CA ASN A 147 -7.79 -13.11 -1.83
C ASN A 147 -8.21 -14.60 -1.97
N LEU A 148 -8.43 -15.30 -0.86
CA LEU A 148 -8.86 -16.71 -0.85
C LEU A 148 -10.16 -16.98 -1.61
N PRO A 149 -11.15 -16.06 -1.69
CA PRO A 149 -12.32 -16.26 -2.55
C PRO A 149 -11.97 -16.64 -4.00
N CYS A 150 -10.82 -16.19 -4.53
CA CYS A 150 -10.37 -16.55 -5.88
C CYS A 150 -10.03 -18.03 -6.07
N ALA A 151 -9.75 -18.78 -4.99
CA ALA A 151 -9.58 -20.23 -5.05
C ALA A 151 -10.90 -20.97 -5.33
N PHE A 152 -12.03 -20.33 -5.05
CA PHE A 152 -13.38 -20.88 -5.18
C PHE A 152 -14.21 -20.16 -6.24
N TRP A 153 -13.66 -19.13 -6.89
CA TRP A 153 -14.35 -18.35 -7.91
C TRP A 153 -14.96 -19.24 -9.00
N PRO A 154 -16.25 -19.12 -9.33
CA PRO A 154 -16.95 -20.08 -10.18
C PRO A 154 -16.60 -19.95 -11.66
N LEU A 155 -16.08 -18.78 -12.06
CA LEU A 155 -15.71 -18.49 -13.43
C LEU A 155 -14.26 -18.89 -13.71
N LYS A 156 -13.99 -19.25 -14.97
CA LYS A 156 -12.61 -19.38 -15.44
C LYS A 156 -12.00 -17.98 -15.52
N PRO A 157 -10.79 -17.76 -14.95
CA PRO A 157 -10.09 -16.51 -15.12
C PRO A 157 -9.74 -16.30 -16.60
N GLY A 158 -9.69 -15.05 -16.99
CA GLY A 158 -9.19 -14.58 -18.28
C GLY A 158 -7.71 -14.89 -18.46
N ARG A 159 -7.21 -14.53 -19.65
CA ARG A 159 -5.79 -14.64 -19.96
C ARG A 159 -5.12 -13.34 -19.50
N PRO A 160 -4.06 -13.41 -18.67
CA PRO A 160 -3.31 -12.22 -18.29
C PRO A 160 -2.85 -11.45 -19.53
N LEU A 161 -2.94 -10.12 -19.46
CA LEU A 161 -2.52 -9.24 -20.56
C LEU A 161 -1.02 -9.39 -20.82
N ASP A 162 -0.65 -9.60 -22.08
CA ASP A 162 0.75 -9.55 -22.49
C ASP A 162 1.17 -8.10 -22.76
N VAL A 163 1.80 -7.50 -21.75
CA VAL A 163 2.28 -6.11 -21.81
C VAL A 163 3.45 -5.91 -22.79
N GLY A 164 4.12 -6.98 -23.24
CA GLY A 164 5.26 -6.90 -24.14
C GLY A 164 4.91 -6.63 -25.60
N HIS A 165 3.65 -6.83 -25.97
CA HIS A 165 3.15 -6.73 -27.34
C HIS A 165 1.95 -5.79 -27.46
N LEU A 166 1.90 -4.77 -26.59
CA LEU A 166 0.85 -3.77 -26.62
C LEU A 166 1.04 -2.83 -27.81
N GLU A 167 -0.08 -2.50 -28.43
CA GLU A 167 -0.17 -1.57 -29.55
C GLU A 167 -1.29 -0.56 -29.24
N ALA A 168 -1.08 0.71 -29.59
CA ALA A 168 -2.13 1.72 -29.48
C ALA A 168 -3.07 1.66 -30.70
N VAL A 169 -4.30 2.11 -30.49
CA VAL A 169 -5.24 2.35 -31.58
C VAL A 169 -4.83 3.62 -32.31
N GLY A 170 -4.53 3.51 -33.60
CA GLY A 170 -4.14 4.61 -34.46
C GLY A 170 -5.34 5.34 -35.10
N PRO A 171 -5.12 6.57 -35.63
CA PRO A 171 -6.19 7.44 -36.13
C PRO A 171 -7.03 6.91 -37.30
N ARG A 172 -6.62 5.79 -37.93
CA ARG A 172 -7.30 5.18 -39.09
C ARG A 172 -7.54 3.69 -38.91
N THR A 173 -7.93 3.27 -37.70
CA THR A 173 -8.20 1.87 -37.29
C THR A 173 -7.02 0.89 -37.36
N GLY A 174 -5.80 1.37 -37.65
CA GLY A 174 -4.58 0.58 -37.61
C GLY A 174 -3.97 0.51 -36.22
N ARG A 175 -3.19 -0.54 -35.95
CA ARG A 175 -2.41 -0.66 -34.72
C ARG A 175 -1.05 0.02 -34.89
N VAL A 176 -0.62 0.79 -33.89
CA VAL A 176 0.67 1.49 -33.89
C VAL A 176 1.45 1.14 -32.63
N ALA A 177 2.78 1.32 -32.68
CA ALA A 177 3.60 1.21 -31.48
C ALA A 177 3.08 2.17 -30.40
N LEU A 178 3.18 1.76 -29.14
CA LEU A 178 2.83 2.63 -28.03
C LEU A 178 3.67 3.92 -28.08
N PRO A 179 3.07 5.09 -27.76
CA PRO A 179 3.86 6.28 -27.46
C PRO A 179 4.77 6.01 -26.24
N PRO A 180 5.79 6.84 -26.00
CA PRO A 180 6.59 6.74 -24.78
C PRO A 180 5.69 6.62 -23.55
N VAL A 181 5.96 5.64 -22.68
CA VAL A 181 5.17 5.41 -21.46
C VAL A 181 6.03 5.75 -20.24
N LEU A 182 5.54 6.63 -19.38
CA LEU A 182 6.19 6.93 -18.11
C LEU A 182 5.68 5.99 -17.00
N LEU A 183 6.60 5.21 -16.42
CA LEU A 183 6.37 4.38 -15.25
C LEU A 183 6.98 5.06 -14.02
N LEU A 184 6.26 4.99 -12.90
CA LEU A 184 6.70 5.55 -11.62
C LEU A 184 6.73 4.44 -10.58
N SER A 185 7.78 4.39 -9.75
CA SER A 185 7.82 3.44 -8.64
C SER A 185 8.72 3.92 -7.50
N ALA A 186 8.32 3.63 -6.26
CA ALA A 186 9.19 3.75 -5.10
C ALA A 186 9.94 2.43 -4.85
N GLU A 187 11.24 2.49 -4.54
CA GLU A 187 12.07 1.28 -4.38
C GLU A 187 11.55 0.30 -3.33
N ARG A 188 10.82 0.80 -2.33
CA ARG A 188 10.39 0.02 -1.16
C ARG A 188 8.90 -0.22 -1.11
N ASP A 189 8.15 0.19 -2.14
CA ASP A 189 6.69 -0.01 -2.25
C ASP A 189 6.31 -1.44 -1.84
N ALA A 190 5.34 -1.55 -0.93
CA ALA A 190 4.87 -2.83 -0.41
C ALA A 190 3.75 -3.44 -1.26
N ALA A 191 2.88 -2.62 -1.83
CA ALA A 191 1.70 -3.05 -2.56
C ALA A 191 2.06 -3.44 -4.00
N THR A 192 2.92 -2.66 -4.66
CA THR A 192 3.46 -2.98 -6.00
C THR A 192 4.99 -3.02 -5.94
N PRO A 193 5.59 -4.13 -5.43
CA PRO A 193 7.02 -4.20 -5.18
C PRO A 193 7.87 -3.84 -6.41
N TYR A 194 8.95 -3.08 -6.18
CA TYR A 194 9.82 -2.54 -7.23
C TYR A 194 10.34 -3.57 -8.25
N ALA A 195 10.47 -4.84 -7.86
CA ALA A 195 10.80 -5.91 -8.80
C ALA A 195 9.77 -6.06 -9.92
N GLY A 196 8.47 -5.95 -9.61
CA GLY A 196 7.39 -5.96 -10.60
C GLY A 196 7.41 -4.71 -11.49
N ALA A 197 7.72 -3.55 -10.94
CA ALA A 197 7.88 -2.31 -11.73
C ALA A 197 9.04 -2.43 -12.73
N LYS A 198 10.17 -3.02 -12.32
CA LYS A 198 11.29 -3.29 -13.23
C LYS A 198 10.94 -4.33 -14.30
N GLU A 199 10.18 -5.36 -13.94
CA GLU A 199 9.71 -6.35 -14.91
C GLU A 199 8.80 -5.72 -15.98
N LEU A 200 7.83 -4.91 -15.55
CA LEU A 200 7.00 -4.13 -16.47
C LEU A 200 7.85 -3.21 -17.36
N TRP A 201 8.82 -2.50 -16.78
CA TRP A 201 9.74 -1.62 -17.52
C TRP A 201 10.62 -2.36 -18.54
N HIS A 202 10.98 -3.62 -18.27
CA HIS A 202 11.73 -4.45 -19.21
C HIS A 202 10.83 -4.95 -20.35
N ARG A 203 9.62 -5.41 -20.04
CA ARG A 203 8.68 -5.96 -21.03
C ARG A 203 8.04 -4.89 -21.90
N LEU A 204 7.68 -3.75 -21.32
CA LEU A 204 7.05 -2.65 -22.02
C LEU A 204 8.12 -1.82 -22.75
N ALA A 205 8.46 -2.24 -23.97
CA ALA A 205 9.44 -1.57 -24.81
C ALA A 205 9.07 -0.10 -25.04
N GLY A 206 10.06 0.80 -25.00
CA GLY A 206 9.84 2.25 -25.12
C GLY A 206 9.35 2.94 -23.85
N SER A 207 9.13 2.20 -22.76
CA SER A 207 8.82 2.79 -21.45
C SER A 207 10.05 3.36 -20.74
N SER A 208 9.78 4.30 -19.84
CA SER A 208 10.75 5.00 -19.01
C SER A 208 10.39 4.83 -17.55
N LEU A 209 11.34 4.40 -16.71
CA LEU A 209 11.10 4.24 -15.28
C LEU A 209 11.71 5.38 -14.47
N VAL A 210 10.88 6.15 -13.77
CA VAL A 210 11.31 7.10 -12.74
C VAL A 210 11.20 6.41 -11.39
N THR A 211 12.33 6.29 -10.71
CA THR A 211 12.42 5.63 -9.41
C THR A 211 12.61 6.63 -8.30
N GLU A 212 11.72 6.63 -7.31
CA GLU A 212 11.98 7.31 -6.04
C GLU A 212 12.79 6.41 -5.10
N ARG A 213 14.05 6.78 -4.87
CA ARG A 213 14.97 5.93 -4.12
C ARG A 213 14.67 5.93 -2.63
N LYS A 214 14.86 4.79 -1.97
CA LYS A 214 14.65 4.56 -0.53
C LYS A 214 13.25 4.92 0.01
N ALA A 215 12.32 5.39 -0.82
CA ALA A 215 10.94 5.66 -0.47
C ALA A 215 10.10 4.37 -0.55
N GLY A 216 8.99 4.33 0.17
CA GLY A 216 8.09 3.17 0.19
C GLY A 216 6.61 3.50 0.10
N THR A 217 6.23 4.77 -0.11
CA THR A 217 4.84 5.13 -0.36
C THR A 217 4.37 4.53 -1.67
N HIS A 218 3.19 3.93 -1.62
CA HIS A 218 2.48 3.39 -2.77
C HIS A 218 1.83 4.51 -3.57
N GLY A 219 2.24 4.65 -4.82
CA GLY A 219 1.96 5.83 -5.64
C GLY A 219 2.85 7.02 -5.24
N VAL A 220 3.56 7.59 -6.20
CA VAL A 220 4.58 8.63 -5.92
C VAL A 220 4.27 10.00 -6.52
N TRP A 221 3.34 10.07 -7.49
CA TRP A 221 2.93 11.33 -8.10
C TRP A 221 1.97 12.12 -7.20
N GLY A 222 2.09 13.45 -7.20
CA GLY A 222 1.29 14.35 -6.36
C GLY A 222 1.76 14.39 -4.90
N GLY A 223 2.81 13.65 -4.56
CA GLY A 223 3.45 13.68 -3.25
C GLY A 223 4.46 14.82 -3.11
N PRO A 224 5.24 14.85 -2.01
CA PRO A 224 6.18 15.95 -1.69
C PRO A 224 7.49 15.90 -2.49
N ASN A 225 7.64 15.03 -3.48
CA ASN A 225 8.90 14.84 -4.21
C ASN A 225 8.90 15.60 -5.53
N ASP A 226 9.46 16.81 -5.52
CA ASP A 226 9.53 17.70 -6.70
C ASP A 226 10.29 17.10 -7.89
N CYS A 227 11.22 16.17 -7.66
CA CYS A 227 11.87 15.46 -8.76
C CYS A 227 10.88 14.55 -9.50
N VAL A 228 10.08 13.77 -8.76
CA VAL A 228 9.05 12.90 -9.35
C VAL A 228 7.99 13.74 -10.06
N ASN A 229 7.47 14.78 -9.39
CA ASN A 229 6.42 15.63 -9.95
C ASN A 229 6.88 16.30 -11.25
N ARG A 230 8.09 16.86 -11.31
CA ARG A 230 8.61 17.47 -12.56
C ARG A 230 8.71 16.50 -13.73
N HIS A 231 9.05 15.23 -13.48
CA HIS A 231 9.05 14.22 -14.54
C HIS A 231 7.63 13.93 -15.06
N VAL A 232 6.65 13.84 -14.16
CA VAL A 232 5.25 13.64 -14.54
C VAL A 232 4.71 14.86 -15.28
N ASP A 233 4.94 16.07 -14.78
CA ASP A 233 4.49 17.32 -15.40
C ASP A 233 5.06 17.46 -16.81
N THR A 234 6.36 17.18 -16.99
CA THR A 234 7.00 17.19 -18.32
C THR A 234 6.34 16.17 -19.25
N TYR A 235 6.05 14.96 -18.76
CA TYR A 235 5.43 13.92 -19.56
C TYR A 235 3.99 14.27 -19.95
N LEU A 236 3.18 14.76 -19.02
CA LEU A 236 1.78 15.14 -19.29
C LEU A 236 1.69 16.36 -20.23
N LEU A 237 2.59 17.35 -20.07
CA LEU A 237 2.56 18.56 -20.89
C LEU A 237 3.16 18.37 -22.29
N THR A 238 4.14 17.47 -22.46
CA THR A 238 4.90 17.39 -23.72
C THR A 238 5.04 15.98 -24.28
N GLY A 239 4.55 14.94 -23.62
CA GLY A 239 4.75 13.53 -24.00
C GLY A 239 6.20 13.04 -23.87
N ARG A 240 7.11 13.83 -23.27
CA ARG A 240 8.53 13.49 -23.18
C ARG A 240 8.85 12.74 -21.88
N THR A 241 9.68 11.72 -21.98
CA THR A 241 10.21 10.96 -20.84
C THR A 241 11.71 11.26 -20.62
N PRO A 242 12.30 10.93 -19.45
CA PRO A 242 13.72 11.24 -19.17
C PRO A 242 14.72 10.26 -19.81
N GLY A 243 14.39 9.66 -20.96
CA GLY A 243 15.14 8.53 -21.52
C GLY A 243 14.72 7.21 -20.86
N ARG A 244 15.60 6.20 -20.80
CA ARG A 244 15.20 4.85 -20.37
C ARG A 244 14.87 4.77 -18.87
N SER A 245 15.56 5.52 -18.02
CA SER A 245 15.26 5.61 -16.60
C SER A 245 15.81 6.90 -15.98
N ALA A 246 15.21 7.30 -14.86
CA ALA A 246 15.71 8.37 -14.01
C ALA A 246 15.54 7.97 -12.53
N SER A 247 16.26 8.65 -11.65
CA SER A 247 16.15 8.41 -10.21
C SER A 247 16.03 9.71 -9.44
N CYS A 248 15.05 9.75 -8.57
CA CYS A 248 14.84 10.84 -7.63
C CYS A 248 15.40 10.47 -6.26
N ALA A 249 15.90 11.48 -5.55
CA ALA A 249 16.30 11.34 -4.16
C ALA A 249 15.08 10.92 -3.30
N PRO A 250 15.32 10.32 -2.11
CA PRO A 250 14.24 9.97 -1.20
C PRO A 250 13.45 11.21 -0.77
N ARG A 251 12.14 11.07 -0.61
CA ARG A 251 11.35 12.04 0.17
C ARG A 251 11.84 12.11 1.63
N PRO A 252 11.65 13.25 2.32
CA PRO A 252 11.85 13.35 3.75
C PRO A 252 10.96 12.34 4.50
N GLU A 253 11.48 11.77 5.58
CA GLU A 253 10.63 11.05 6.54
C GLU A 253 9.66 12.03 7.23
N PRO A 254 8.47 11.58 7.63
CA PRO A 254 7.55 12.40 8.41
C PRO A 254 8.20 12.80 9.75
N ALA A 255 7.93 14.02 10.20
CA ALA A 255 8.32 14.48 11.52
C ALA A 255 7.23 14.13 12.55
N PRO A 256 7.59 13.77 13.80
CA PRO A 256 6.61 13.69 14.88
C PRO A 256 5.90 15.03 15.06
N LEU A 257 4.58 15.03 15.13
CA LEU A 257 3.81 16.25 15.35
C LEU A 257 3.51 16.44 16.85
N PRO A 258 3.45 17.68 17.36
CA PRO A 258 3.18 17.95 18.78
C PRO A 258 1.77 17.52 19.25
N ALA A 259 0.85 17.33 18.30
CA ALA A 259 -0.52 16.87 18.52
C ALA A 259 -0.94 15.97 17.35
N PRO A 260 -1.96 15.09 17.51
CA PRO A 260 -2.46 14.28 16.40
C PRO A 260 -2.97 15.20 15.30
N ALA A 261 -2.31 15.22 14.14
CA ALA A 261 -2.87 15.89 12.98
C ALA A 261 -4.09 15.11 12.46
N PRO A 262 -5.04 15.78 11.79
CA PRO A 262 -6.09 15.09 11.05
C PRO A 262 -5.45 14.08 10.10
N LEU A 263 -5.98 12.86 10.10
CA LEU A 263 -5.59 11.86 9.12
C LEU A 263 -5.89 12.40 7.72
N PRO A 264 -5.06 12.09 6.70
CA PRO A 264 -5.49 12.28 5.33
C PRO A 264 -6.78 11.47 5.10
N GLU A 265 -7.76 12.05 4.41
CA GLU A 265 -9.04 11.40 4.11
C GLU A 265 -8.79 9.98 3.56
N SER A 266 -9.25 8.96 4.28
CA SER A 266 -9.33 7.60 3.78
C SER A 266 -10.30 7.60 2.60
N GLY A 267 -9.81 7.35 1.39
CA GLY A 267 -10.66 7.25 0.20
C GLY A 267 -10.19 8.05 -1.01
N LYS A 268 -9.27 9.01 -0.85
CA LYS A 268 -8.60 9.61 -2.01
C LYS A 268 -7.21 8.98 -2.21
N GLN A 269 -7.19 7.82 -2.86
CA GLN A 269 -6.22 7.71 -3.96
C GLN A 269 -6.39 8.97 -4.82
N PRO A 270 -5.32 9.61 -5.31
CA PRO A 270 -5.47 10.78 -6.16
C PRO A 270 -6.52 10.45 -7.21
N ALA A 271 -7.62 11.21 -7.18
CA ALA A 271 -8.78 10.94 -8.00
C ALA A 271 -8.29 10.69 -9.43
N ALA A 272 -8.76 9.61 -10.05
CA ALA A 272 -8.80 9.55 -11.49
C ALA A 272 -9.37 10.90 -11.95
N ILE A 273 -8.60 11.57 -12.81
CA ILE A 273 -8.87 12.93 -13.29
C ILE A 273 -10.36 13.06 -13.59
N PRO A 274 -11.09 14.00 -12.96
CA PRO A 274 -12.48 14.25 -13.30
C PRO A 274 -12.53 14.75 -14.75
N GLY A 275 -13.15 13.95 -15.61
CA GLY A 275 -13.76 14.34 -16.89
C GLY A 275 -12.95 15.25 -17.82
N THR A 276 -12.68 14.74 -19.01
CA THR A 276 -12.81 15.57 -20.22
C THR A 276 -13.75 14.83 -21.18
N PRO A 277 -14.55 15.57 -21.97
CA PRO A 277 -15.85 15.16 -22.50
C PRO A 277 -15.85 13.89 -23.37
#